data_AF-A0A8J2WZM0-F1
#
_entry.id   AF-A0A8J2WZM0-F1
#
_cell.length_a   1.000
_cell.length_b   1.000
_cell.length_c   1.000
_cell.angle_alpha   90.00
_cell.angle_beta   90.00
_cell.angle_gamma   90.00
#
_symmetry.space_group_name_H-M   'P 1'
#
loop_
_entity.id
_entity.type
_entity.pdbx_description
1 polymer ?
#
loop_
_entity_poly.entity_id
_entity_poly.type
_entity_poly.pdbx_seq_one_letter_code
_entity_poly.pdbx_strand_id
1 'polypeptide(L)'
;MDEVYEEIKEAGNYVVDGVEKTLTDAANYVEDVVAPAPPVARTLDPAHPAPPPPPDEFEQRDGLGLSRDDVLKAPAAAEADKRWDYKKMYARRVVVQCPVLAVALYVAVAQFYDVEARLALARSMDLGWAFLAWYVVYLARQSVAINAAACRAGARCPRPDQHVYRIAHPDFNEKPYVMMANAGPQGRFNRAQRAVFNYDEALPLFLSGLLLNALLGPAALILAVLNASGRRAFARAYTDSLEGRGGGFVRAVAPEHVSAALNLVIAALIFAPRFDIDVPAPPKFLP
;
A
#
# COMPACT_ATOMS: atom_id res chain seq x y z
N MET A 1 12.12 -36.23 0.51
CA MET A 1 12.28 -35.32 1.67
C MET A 1 13.55 -34.48 1.52
N ASP A 2 14.64 -35.06 1.01
CA ASP A 2 15.92 -34.38 0.89
C ASP A 2 15.96 -33.24 -0.15
N GLU A 3 15.26 -33.37 -1.30
CA GLU A 3 15.17 -32.28 -2.29
C GLU A 3 14.43 -31.04 -1.77
N VAL A 4 13.34 -31.23 -1.01
CA VAL A 4 12.58 -30.12 -0.43
C VAL A 4 13.39 -29.42 0.68
N TYR A 5 14.23 -30.17 1.40
CA TYR A 5 15.10 -29.60 2.43
C TYR A 5 16.22 -28.73 1.82
N GLU A 6 16.82 -29.17 0.72
CA GLU A 6 17.84 -28.38 0.02
C GLU A 6 17.25 -27.13 -0.67
N GLU A 7 16.05 -27.21 -1.26
CA GLU A 7 15.35 -26.02 -1.78
C GLU A 7 15.02 -25.00 -0.68
N ILE A 8 14.62 -25.45 0.51
CA ILE A 8 14.35 -24.57 1.67
C ILE A 8 15.65 -23.92 2.17
N LYS A 9 16.76 -24.66 2.17
CA LYS A 9 18.08 -24.18 2.60
C LYS A 9 18.65 -23.16 1.61
N GLU A 10 18.52 -23.41 0.31
CA GLU A 10 18.93 -22.49 -0.76
C GLU A 10 18.09 -21.21 -0.76
N ALA A 11 16.77 -21.32 -0.53
CA ALA A 11 15.89 -20.18 -0.31
C ALA A 11 16.25 -19.40 0.97
N GLY A 12 16.67 -20.10 2.04
CA GLY A 12 17.15 -19.51 3.29
C GLY A 12 18.41 -18.68 3.08
N ASN A 13 19.42 -19.23 2.38
CA ASN A 13 20.68 -18.54 2.08
C ASN A 13 20.44 -17.29 1.23
N TYR A 14 19.58 -17.38 0.20
CA TYR A 14 19.22 -16.22 -0.63
C TYR A 14 18.53 -15.11 0.16
N VAL A 15 17.77 -15.46 1.21
CA VAL A 15 17.14 -14.48 2.11
C VAL A 15 18.17 -13.83 3.02
N VAL A 16 19.12 -14.59 3.57
CA VAL A 16 20.19 -14.05 4.42
C VAL A 16 21.06 -13.06 3.64
N ASP A 17 21.51 -13.43 2.44
CA ASP A 17 22.33 -12.57 1.58
C ASP A 17 21.59 -11.28 1.20
N GLY A 18 20.28 -11.38 0.93
CA GLY A 18 19.44 -10.23 0.61
C GLY A 18 19.25 -9.27 1.80
N VAL A 19 19.20 -9.80 3.02
CA VAL A 19 19.09 -9.01 4.25
C VAL A 19 20.41 -8.32 4.57
N GLU A 20 21.53 -9.03 4.46
CA GLU A 20 22.86 -8.48 4.71
C GLU A 20 23.16 -7.32 3.75
N LYS A 21 22.82 -7.49 2.46
CA LYS A 21 22.93 -6.41 1.47
C LYS A 21 22.05 -5.20 1.83
N THR A 22 20.80 -5.44 2.22
CA THR A 22 19.86 -4.35 2.57
C THR A 22 20.30 -3.59 3.82
N LEU A 23 20.86 -4.29 4.81
CA LEU A 23 21.41 -3.67 6.04
C LEU A 23 22.67 -2.88 5.74
N THR A 24 23.54 -3.38 4.85
CA THR A 24 24.75 -2.67 4.41
C THR A 24 24.40 -1.40 3.64
N ASP A 25 23.44 -1.48 2.71
CA ASP A 25 22.97 -0.30 1.96
C ASP A 25 22.33 0.75 2.88
N ALA A 26 21.59 0.31 3.91
CA ALA A 26 21.01 1.19 4.91
C ALA A 26 22.08 1.84 5.82
N ALA A 27 23.12 1.09 6.20
CA ALA A 27 24.25 1.62 6.98
C ALA A 27 25.01 2.70 6.20
N ASN A 28 25.29 2.45 4.91
CA ASN A 28 25.95 3.42 4.03
C ASN A 28 25.11 4.70 3.86
N TYR A 29 23.78 4.57 3.74
CA TYR A 29 22.88 5.73 3.63
C TYR A 29 22.86 6.59 4.91
N VAL A 30 23.01 5.98 6.09
CA VAL A 30 23.07 6.72 7.36
C VAL A 30 24.38 7.49 7.49
N GLU A 31 25.51 6.95 7.01
CA GLU A 31 26.79 7.66 6.98
C GLU A 31 26.75 8.90 6.06
N ASP A 32 26.10 8.80 4.90
CA ASP A 32 26.01 9.91 3.93
C ASP A 32 25.09 11.06 4.37
N VAL A 33 24.09 10.80 5.23
CA VAL A 33 23.08 11.79 5.65
C VAL A 33 23.43 12.48 6.98
N VAL A 34 24.26 11.84 7.81
CA VAL A 34 24.61 12.34 9.16
C VAL A 34 25.85 13.25 9.15
N ALA A 35 26.64 13.28 8.07
CA ALA A 35 27.66 14.30 7.89
C ALA A 35 26.99 15.66 7.60
N PRO A 36 27.10 16.68 8.47
CA PRO A 36 26.56 18.00 8.17
C PRO A 36 27.29 18.54 6.94
N ALA A 37 26.56 18.72 5.83
CA ALA A 37 27.08 19.42 4.68
C ALA A 37 27.60 20.79 5.16
N PRO A 38 28.87 21.14 4.89
CA PRO A 38 29.38 22.45 5.30
C PRO A 38 28.50 23.53 4.68
N PRO A 39 28.24 24.64 5.41
CA PRO A 39 27.39 25.71 4.91
C PRO A 39 27.99 26.25 3.61
N VAL A 40 27.34 25.96 2.49
CA VAL A 40 27.74 26.49 1.19
C VAL A 40 27.36 27.97 1.17
N ALA A 41 28.29 28.81 1.61
CA ALA A 41 28.30 30.20 1.21
C ALA A 41 28.46 30.21 -0.32
N ARG A 42 27.37 30.47 -1.05
CA ARG A 42 27.39 30.73 -2.49
C ARG A 42 28.15 32.04 -2.75
N THR A 43 29.47 31.96 -2.67
CA THR A 43 30.36 32.84 -3.40
C THR A 43 30.59 32.16 -4.73
N LEU A 44 30.14 32.79 -5.81
CA LEU A 44 30.40 32.32 -7.17
C LEU A 44 31.91 32.41 -7.39
N ASP A 45 32.61 31.30 -7.18
CA ASP A 45 34.00 31.16 -7.57
C ASP A 45 34.07 31.12 -9.11
N PRO A 46 34.68 32.13 -9.77
CA PRO A 46 34.79 32.16 -11.22
C PRO A 46 35.68 31.05 -11.79
N ALA A 47 36.41 30.29 -10.95
CA ALA A 47 37.25 29.17 -11.38
C ALA A 47 36.47 27.85 -11.56
N HIS A 48 35.23 27.74 -11.07
CA HIS A 48 34.38 26.57 -11.26
C HIS A 48 33.12 26.94 -12.08
N PRO A 49 33.15 26.78 -13.42
CA PRO A 49 31.94 26.95 -14.21
C PRO A 49 30.86 25.99 -13.70
N ALA A 50 29.63 26.49 -13.59
CA ALA A 50 28.48 25.68 -13.23
C ALA A 50 28.46 24.42 -14.11
N PRO A 51 28.19 23.22 -13.54
CA PRO A 51 28.07 22.02 -14.34
C PRO A 51 27.05 22.29 -15.46
N PRO A 52 27.30 21.79 -16.68
CA PRO A 52 26.36 21.98 -17.78
C PRO A 52 24.97 21.52 -17.33
N PRO A 53 23.90 22.21 -17.76
CA PRO A 53 22.54 21.75 -17.46
C PRO A 53 22.43 20.28 -17.87
N PRO A 54 21.73 19.45 -17.07
CA PRO A 54 21.53 18.05 -17.44
C PRO A 54 20.96 18.00 -18.87
N PRO A 55 21.36 16.98 -19.66
CA PRO A 55 20.85 16.81 -21.01
C PRO A 55 19.31 16.89 -21.00
N ASP A 56 18.73 17.53 -22.01
CA ASP A 56 17.29 17.61 -22.15
C ASP A 56 16.73 16.18 -22.17
N GLU A 57 16.04 15.80 -21.09
CA GLU A 57 15.52 14.45 -20.92
C GLU A 57 14.49 14.10 -22.00
N PHE A 58 13.98 15.10 -22.73
CA PHE A 58 13.04 14.97 -23.84
C PHE A 58 13.72 14.71 -25.19
N GLU A 59 15.02 14.95 -25.37
CA GLU A 59 15.72 14.68 -26.63
C GLU A 59 15.75 13.19 -27.00
N GLN A 60 15.76 12.31 -26.00
CA GLN A 60 15.77 10.86 -26.19
C GLN A 60 14.36 10.24 -26.14
N ARG A 61 13.33 11.08 -26.03
CA ARG A 61 11.94 10.67 -25.87
C ARG A 61 11.19 10.77 -27.19
N ASP A 62 10.23 9.88 -27.40
CA ASP A 62 9.31 9.95 -28.54
C ASP A 62 8.32 11.13 -28.37
N GLY A 63 7.47 11.36 -29.37
CA GLY A 63 6.43 12.42 -29.32
C GLY A 63 5.39 12.24 -28.20
N LEU A 64 5.50 11.20 -27.38
CA LEU A 64 4.69 10.93 -26.19
C LEU A 64 5.52 11.05 -24.90
N GLY A 65 6.78 11.46 -24.96
CA GLY A 65 7.64 11.65 -23.79
C GLY A 65 8.28 10.36 -23.26
N LEU A 66 8.52 9.34 -24.09
CA LEU A 66 9.09 8.06 -23.66
C LEU A 66 10.41 7.71 -24.32
N SER A 67 11.34 7.11 -23.57
CA SER A 67 12.62 6.66 -24.15
C SER A 67 12.38 5.65 -25.28
N ARG A 68 13.20 5.72 -26.34
CA ARG A 68 13.10 4.84 -27.52
C ARG A 68 13.14 3.34 -27.16
N ASP A 69 13.82 2.98 -26.08
CA ASP A 69 13.90 1.60 -25.58
C ASP A 69 12.60 1.11 -24.93
N ASP A 70 11.82 2.01 -24.31
CA ASP A 70 10.52 1.69 -23.73
C ASP A 70 9.45 1.49 -24.82
N VAL A 71 9.59 2.20 -25.94
CA VAL A 71 8.71 2.10 -27.12
C VAL A 71 8.84 0.72 -27.80
N LEU A 72 10.06 0.18 -27.89
CA LEU A 72 10.34 -1.08 -28.57
C LEU A 72 9.90 -2.33 -27.78
N LYS A 73 9.60 -2.20 -26.47
CA LYS A 73 9.36 -3.34 -25.56
C LYS A 73 7.89 -3.65 -25.21
N ALA A 74 6.90 -2.90 -25.69
CA ALA A 74 5.52 -3.00 -25.17
C ALA A 74 4.44 -3.48 -26.18
N PRO A 75 4.13 -4.80 -26.26
CA PRO A 75 2.89 -5.27 -26.86
C PRO A 75 1.71 -5.15 -25.89
N ALA A 76 0.52 -4.86 -26.42
CA ALA A 76 -0.74 -4.62 -25.70
C ALA A 76 -1.27 -5.82 -24.85
N ALA A 77 -0.57 -6.96 -24.81
CA ALA A 77 -0.80 -8.07 -23.87
C ALA A 77 -0.26 -7.81 -22.45
N ALA A 78 0.45 -6.70 -22.24
CA ALA A 78 1.26 -6.44 -21.05
C ALA A 78 0.52 -6.34 -19.70
N GLU A 79 -0.77 -5.96 -19.63
CA GLU A 79 -1.41 -5.72 -18.32
C GLU A 79 -1.64 -7.01 -17.52
N ALA A 80 -2.14 -8.07 -18.16
CA ALA A 80 -2.44 -9.34 -17.49
C ALA A 80 -1.15 -10.04 -17.02
N ASP A 81 -0.15 -10.07 -17.89
CA ASP A 81 1.18 -10.62 -17.58
C ASP A 81 1.84 -9.84 -16.46
N LYS A 82 1.84 -8.50 -16.52
CA LYS A 82 2.39 -7.67 -15.44
C LYS A 82 1.63 -7.83 -14.14
N ARG A 83 0.30 -7.96 -14.18
CA ARG A 83 -0.50 -8.25 -12.99
C ARG A 83 -0.09 -9.59 -12.39
N TRP A 84 0.18 -10.60 -13.20
CA TRP A 84 0.66 -11.91 -12.75
C TRP A 84 2.07 -11.84 -12.15
N ASP A 85 2.99 -11.14 -12.80
CA ASP A 85 4.34 -10.89 -12.27
C ASP A 85 4.30 -10.21 -10.90
N TYR A 86 3.49 -9.15 -10.77
CA TYR A 86 3.30 -8.47 -9.50
C TYR A 86 2.65 -9.39 -8.47
N LYS A 87 1.64 -10.18 -8.83
CA LYS A 87 1.04 -11.17 -7.91
C LYS A 87 2.07 -12.16 -7.39
N LYS A 88 2.93 -12.71 -8.26
CA LYS A 88 4.02 -13.61 -7.86
C LYS A 88 5.02 -12.93 -6.93
N MET A 89 5.47 -11.73 -7.29
CA MET A 89 6.40 -10.93 -6.48
C MET A 89 5.81 -10.67 -5.07
N TYR A 90 4.55 -10.23 -5.00
CA TYR A 90 3.88 -9.99 -3.73
C TYR A 90 3.61 -11.27 -2.95
N ALA A 91 3.22 -12.38 -3.61
CA ALA A 91 3.04 -13.66 -2.94
C ALA A 91 4.34 -14.14 -2.30
N ARG A 92 5.47 -14.09 -3.03
CA ARG A 92 6.80 -14.42 -2.47
C ARG A 92 7.15 -13.53 -1.27
N ARG A 93 6.89 -12.22 -1.37
CA ARG A 93 7.14 -11.29 -0.26
C ARG A 93 6.25 -11.58 0.95
N VAL A 94 4.94 -11.68 0.75
CA VAL A 94 3.94 -11.78 1.81
C VAL A 94 3.94 -13.15 2.49
N VAL A 95 4.18 -14.24 1.75
CA VAL A 95 4.10 -15.61 2.28
C VAL A 95 5.45 -16.13 2.76
N VAL A 96 6.56 -15.66 2.17
CA VAL A 96 7.90 -16.19 2.48
C VAL A 96 8.79 -15.14 3.13
N GLN A 97 9.15 -14.08 2.40
CA GLN A 97 10.19 -13.16 2.86
C GLN A 97 9.79 -12.38 4.12
N CYS A 98 8.63 -11.74 4.13
CA CYS A 98 8.16 -10.95 5.26
C CYS A 98 7.87 -11.82 6.51
N PRO A 99 7.27 -13.02 6.41
CA PRO A 99 7.13 -13.90 7.57
C PRO A 99 8.46 -14.36 8.16
N VAL A 100 9.46 -14.71 7.33
CA VAL A 100 10.80 -15.05 7.80
C VAL A 100 11.43 -13.87 8.54
N LEU A 101 11.36 -12.67 7.98
CA LEU A 101 11.83 -11.45 8.63
C LEU A 101 11.08 -11.14 9.92
N ALA A 102 9.76 -11.37 9.96
CA ALA A 102 8.94 -11.17 11.15
C ALA A 102 9.28 -12.14 12.27
N VAL A 103 9.54 -13.42 11.95
CA VAL A 103 10.02 -14.42 12.93
C VAL A 103 11.40 -14.05 13.44
N ALA A 104 12.34 -13.68 12.55
CA ALA A 104 13.67 -13.25 12.95
C ALA A 104 13.61 -12.02 13.89
N LEU A 105 12.77 -11.03 13.55
CA LEU A 105 12.53 -9.86 14.39
C LEU A 105 11.89 -10.22 15.74
N TYR A 106 10.90 -11.12 15.74
CA TYR A 106 10.29 -11.62 16.98
C TYR A 106 11.33 -12.29 17.89
N VAL A 107 12.16 -13.19 17.35
CA VAL A 107 13.21 -13.88 18.12
C VAL A 107 14.23 -12.89 18.68
N ALA A 108 14.65 -11.91 17.88
CA ALA A 108 15.58 -10.88 18.30
C ALA A 108 15.00 -10.02 19.45
N VAL A 109 13.75 -9.56 19.31
CA VAL A 109 13.07 -8.76 20.35
C VAL A 109 12.85 -9.58 21.63
N ALA A 110 12.55 -10.88 21.51
CA ALA A 110 12.36 -11.79 22.64
C ALA A 110 13.63 -11.99 23.48
N GLN A 111 14.82 -11.66 22.96
CA GLN A 111 16.06 -11.69 23.77
C GLN A 111 16.14 -10.54 24.77
N PHE A 112 15.43 -9.43 24.53
CA PHE A 112 15.55 -8.20 25.31
C PHE A 112 14.29 -7.88 26.12
N TYR A 113 13.15 -8.50 25.78
CA TYR A 113 11.86 -8.21 26.38
C TYR A 113 11.11 -9.48 26.73
N ASP A 114 10.31 -9.42 27.80
CA ASP A 114 9.31 -10.44 28.10
C ASP A 114 8.14 -10.33 27.13
N VAL A 115 8.31 -10.97 25.97
CA VAL A 115 7.31 -10.98 24.90
C VAL A 115 6.11 -11.85 25.29
N GLU A 116 6.30 -12.92 26.08
CA GLU A 116 5.19 -13.78 26.50
C GLU A 116 4.22 -13.05 27.43
N ALA A 117 4.70 -12.23 28.37
CA ALA A 117 3.82 -11.40 29.18
C ALA A 117 2.99 -10.41 28.32
N ARG A 118 3.60 -9.84 27.27
CA ARG A 118 2.91 -8.93 26.34
C ARG A 118 1.88 -9.67 25.48
N LEU A 119 2.20 -10.87 25.01
CA LEU A 119 1.27 -11.72 24.28
C LEU A 119 0.13 -12.22 25.18
N ALA A 120 0.41 -12.53 26.44
CA ALA A 120 -0.61 -12.88 27.42
C ALA A 120 -1.59 -11.72 27.67
N LEU A 121 -1.07 -10.48 27.81
CA LEU A 121 -1.92 -9.29 27.88
C LEU A 121 -2.78 -9.13 26.63
N ALA A 122 -2.18 -9.26 25.43
CA ALA A 122 -2.91 -9.17 24.17
C ALA A 122 -4.01 -10.24 24.04
N ARG A 123 -3.75 -11.48 24.49
CA ARG A 123 -4.75 -12.56 24.54
C ARG A 123 -5.85 -12.24 25.54
N SER A 124 -5.54 -11.69 26.71
CA SER A 124 -6.53 -11.33 27.74
C SER A 124 -7.52 -10.25 27.28
N MET A 125 -7.13 -9.47 26.27
CA MET A 125 -7.93 -8.42 25.66
C MET A 125 -8.51 -8.83 24.29
N ASP A 126 -8.37 -10.10 23.88
CA ASP A 126 -8.79 -10.61 22.56
C ASP A 126 -8.23 -9.82 21.35
N LEU A 127 -7.05 -9.20 21.49
CA LEU A 127 -6.46 -8.36 20.45
C LEU A 127 -5.99 -9.13 19.21
N GLY A 128 -6.01 -10.47 19.24
CA GLY A 128 -5.74 -11.31 18.06
C GLY A 128 -6.58 -10.91 16.84
N TRP A 129 -7.83 -10.48 17.07
CA TRP A 129 -8.71 -9.99 16.01
C TRP A 129 -8.22 -8.67 15.40
N ALA A 130 -7.60 -7.79 16.19
CA ALA A 130 -7.01 -6.54 15.70
C ALA A 130 -5.88 -6.81 14.70
N PHE A 131 -4.97 -7.73 15.06
CA PHE A 131 -3.85 -8.11 14.19
C PHE A 131 -4.34 -8.73 12.87
N LEU A 132 -5.32 -9.62 12.95
CA LEU A 132 -5.88 -10.27 11.76
C LEU A 132 -6.65 -9.27 10.88
N ALA A 133 -7.45 -8.39 11.48
CA ALA A 133 -8.18 -7.33 10.77
C ALA A 133 -7.23 -6.39 10.03
N TRP A 134 -6.17 -5.92 10.70
CA TRP A 134 -5.13 -5.09 10.08
C TRP A 134 -4.48 -5.81 8.88
N TYR A 135 -4.15 -7.10 9.04
CA TYR A 135 -3.54 -7.88 7.97
C TYR A 135 -4.45 -8.05 6.75
N VAL A 136 -5.76 -8.25 6.96
CA VAL A 136 -6.74 -8.29 5.86
C VAL A 136 -6.77 -6.97 5.08
N VAL A 137 -6.76 -5.82 5.78
CA VAL A 137 -6.71 -4.49 5.16
C VAL A 137 -5.41 -4.30 4.38
N TYR A 138 -4.27 -4.72 4.94
CA TYR A 138 -2.98 -4.71 4.25
C TYR A 138 -3.05 -5.50 2.93
N LEU A 139 -3.57 -6.73 2.93
CA LEU A 139 -3.72 -7.54 1.72
C LEU A 139 -4.68 -6.91 0.70
N ALA A 140 -5.72 -6.21 1.16
CA ALA A 140 -6.61 -5.48 0.29
C ALA A 140 -5.89 -4.33 -0.42
N ARG A 141 -5.11 -3.54 0.34
CA ARG A 141 -4.31 -2.46 -0.22
C ARG A 141 -3.28 -2.98 -1.23
N GLN A 142 -2.58 -4.08 -0.95
CA GLN A 142 -1.66 -4.66 -1.94
C GLN A 142 -2.38 -5.06 -3.22
N SER A 143 -3.58 -5.65 -3.13
CA SER A 143 -4.37 -6.01 -4.32
C SER A 143 -4.73 -4.79 -5.18
N VAL A 144 -5.09 -3.66 -4.56
CA VAL A 144 -5.43 -2.42 -5.29
C VAL A 144 -4.18 -1.81 -5.93
N ALA A 145 -3.04 -1.85 -5.22
CA ALA A 145 -1.75 -1.40 -5.73
C ALA A 145 -1.26 -2.19 -6.95
N ILE A 146 -1.36 -3.52 -6.89
CA ILE A 146 -1.02 -4.43 -7.98
C ILE A 146 -1.83 -4.09 -9.23
N ASN A 147 -3.12 -3.78 -9.06
CA ASN A 147 -3.97 -3.38 -10.17
C ASN A 147 -3.47 -2.10 -10.85
N ALA A 148 -3.18 -1.04 -10.10
CA ALA A 148 -2.63 0.20 -10.65
C ALA A 148 -1.26 0.01 -11.30
N ALA A 149 -0.37 -0.76 -10.65
CA ALA A 149 0.96 -1.06 -11.16
C ALA A 149 0.92 -1.87 -12.46
N ALA A 150 -0.06 -2.76 -12.64
CA ALA A 150 -0.28 -3.48 -13.89
C ALA A 150 -0.79 -2.56 -15.01
N CYS A 151 -1.79 -1.72 -14.73
CA CYS A 151 -2.36 -0.79 -15.73
C CYS A 151 -1.33 0.22 -16.25
N ARG A 152 -0.30 0.52 -15.46
CA ARG A 152 0.83 1.36 -15.87
C ARG A 152 1.53 0.85 -17.13
N ALA A 153 1.63 -0.47 -17.31
CA ALA A 153 2.25 -1.05 -18.48
C ALA A 153 1.50 -0.71 -19.77
N GLY A 154 0.16 -0.70 -19.72
CA GLY A 154 -0.68 -0.30 -20.85
C GLY A 154 -0.61 1.21 -21.12
N ALA A 155 -0.56 2.03 -20.07
CA ALA A 155 -0.47 3.49 -20.20
C ALA A 155 0.92 4.00 -20.58
N ARG A 156 1.95 3.14 -20.50
CA ARG A 156 3.35 3.49 -20.76
C ARG A 156 3.80 4.69 -19.94
N CYS A 157 3.42 4.73 -18.67
CA CYS A 157 3.79 5.82 -17.75
C CYS A 157 4.94 5.35 -16.85
N PRO A 158 6.20 5.79 -17.08
CA PRO A 158 7.33 5.40 -16.24
C PRO A 158 7.18 5.96 -14.83
N ARG A 159 8.00 5.46 -13.90
CA ARG A 159 8.14 6.08 -12.57
C ARG A 159 9.15 7.23 -12.71
N PRO A 160 9.01 8.35 -11.97
CA PRO A 160 8.11 8.57 -10.83
C PRO A 160 6.68 9.03 -11.17
N ASP A 161 6.36 9.25 -12.46
CA ASP A 161 5.08 9.84 -12.86
C ASP A 161 3.87 9.03 -12.38
N GLN A 162 2.85 9.72 -11.89
CA GLN A 162 1.68 9.09 -11.27
C GLN A 162 0.42 9.19 -12.13
N HIS A 163 0.36 10.19 -13.02
CA HIS A 163 -0.79 10.45 -13.86
C HIS A 163 -0.36 10.90 -15.26
N VAL A 164 -1.18 10.60 -16.25
CA VAL A 164 -1.02 11.09 -17.61
C VAL A 164 -2.06 12.18 -17.87
N TYR A 165 -1.61 13.35 -18.31
CA TYR A 165 -2.47 14.48 -18.61
C TYR A 165 -2.59 14.68 -20.13
N ARG A 166 -3.66 15.37 -20.54
CA ARG A 166 -3.85 15.81 -21.93
C ARG A 166 -4.38 17.24 -21.94
N ILE A 167 -4.07 17.95 -23.02
CA ILE A 167 -4.75 19.20 -23.34
C ILE A 167 -6.22 18.88 -23.56
N ALA A 168 -7.10 19.55 -22.81
CA ALA A 168 -8.52 19.24 -22.78
C ALA A 168 -9.29 19.91 -23.92
N HIS A 169 -8.72 20.93 -24.56
CA HIS A 169 -9.35 21.70 -25.63
C HIS A 169 -8.35 21.96 -26.78
N PRO A 170 -8.75 21.79 -28.05
CA PRO A 170 -7.85 22.00 -29.20
C PRO A 170 -7.24 23.41 -29.25
N ASP A 171 -8.03 24.41 -28.83
CA ASP A 171 -7.54 25.78 -28.63
C ASP A 171 -6.97 25.94 -27.22
N PHE A 172 -5.69 25.61 -27.08
CA PHE A 172 -4.95 25.72 -25.82
C PHE A 172 -4.69 27.18 -25.42
N ASN A 173 -4.56 28.09 -26.39
CA ASN A 173 -4.22 29.49 -26.13
C ASN A 173 -5.38 30.22 -25.45
N GLU A 174 -6.62 29.93 -25.85
CA GLU A 174 -7.82 30.50 -25.22
C GLU A 174 -8.31 29.67 -24.02
N LYS A 175 -8.12 28.34 -24.05
CA LYS A 175 -8.58 27.42 -23.02
C LYS A 175 -7.45 26.49 -22.57
N PRO A 176 -6.52 26.98 -21.74
CA PRO A 176 -5.30 26.26 -21.34
C PRO A 176 -5.57 25.16 -20.30
N TYR A 177 -6.65 24.41 -20.45
CA TYR A 177 -7.01 23.34 -19.52
C TYR A 177 -6.21 22.08 -19.81
N VAL A 178 -5.46 21.64 -18.81
CA VAL A 178 -4.75 20.36 -18.81
C VAL A 178 -5.47 19.45 -17.81
N MET A 179 -6.06 18.37 -18.31
CA MET A 179 -6.87 17.44 -17.51
C MET A 179 -6.29 16.03 -17.61
N MET A 180 -6.56 15.21 -16.60
CA MET A 180 -6.18 13.79 -16.68
C MET A 180 -6.78 13.15 -17.94
N ALA A 181 -5.96 12.37 -18.64
CA ALA A 181 -6.46 11.53 -19.72
C ALA A 181 -7.54 10.58 -19.17
N ASN A 182 -8.71 10.53 -19.81
CA ASN A 182 -9.86 9.73 -19.36
C ASN A 182 -10.13 8.53 -20.27
N ALA A 183 -9.58 8.52 -21.49
CA ALA A 183 -9.81 7.48 -22.49
C ALA A 183 -8.57 6.58 -22.65
N GLY A 184 -8.81 5.40 -23.24
CA GLY A 184 -7.74 4.47 -23.60
C GLY A 184 -6.93 3.94 -22.40
N PRO A 185 -5.74 3.37 -22.67
CA PRO A 185 -4.87 2.83 -21.63
C PRO A 185 -4.46 3.85 -20.56
N GLN A 186 -4.22 5.10 -20.96
CA GLN A 186 -3.88 6.20 -20.05
C GLN A 186 -5.02 6.51 -19.08
N GLY A 187 -6.26 6.56 -19.58
CA GLY A 187 -7.45 6.72 -18.75
C GLY A 187 -7.68 5.58 -17.77
N ARG A 188 -7.46 4.33 -18.21
CA ARG A 188 -7.53 3.15 -17.32
C ARG A 188 -6.50 3.24 -16.20
N PHE A 189 -5.25 3.57 -16.53
CA PHE A 189 -4.19 3.77 -15.53
C PHE A 189 -4.49 4.91 -14.56
N ASN A 190 -4.91 6.08 -15.04
CA ASN A 190 -5.27 7.21 -14.18
C ASN A 190 -6.38 6.84 -13.17
N ARG A 191 -7.41 6.10 -13.61
CA ARG A 191 -8.47 5.64 -12.71
C ARG A 191 -7.99 4.58 -11.72
N ALA A 192 -7.16 3.63 -12.17
CA ALA A 192 -6.57 2.62 -11.29
C ALA A 192 -5.69 3.27 -10.21
N GLN A 193 -4.87 4.26 -10.59
CA GLN A 193 -4.06 5.05 -9.67
C GLN A 193 -4.94 5.87 -8.71
N ARG A 194 -5.99 6.53 -9.22
CA ARG A 194 -6.92 7.28 -8.36
C ARG A 194 -7.65 6.37 -7.37
N ALA A 195 -7.93 5.11 -7.73
CA ALA A 195 -8.51 4.13 -6.82
C ALA A 195 -7.55 3.77 -5.66
N VAL A 196 -6.24 3.72 -5.92
CA VAL A 196 -5.22 3.58 -4.85
C VAL A 196 -5.27 4.78 -3.91
N PHE A 197 -5.21 6.00 -4.44
CA PHE A 197 -5.26 7.21 -3.61
C PHE A 197 -6.56 7.34 -2.82
N ASN A 198 -7.69 6.96 -3.41
CA ASN A 198 -8.97 7.02 -2.70
C ASN A 198 -9.03 6.02 -1.54
N TYR A 199 -8.33 4.89 -1.65
CA TYR A 199 -8.15 4.00 -0.52
C TYR A 199 -7.23 4.63 0.52
N ASP A 200 -6.06 5.11 0.11
CA ASP A 200 -5.05 5.68 1.02
C ASP A 200 -5.56 6.93 1.77
N GLU A 201 -6.44 7.72 1.15
CA GLU A 201 -7.10 8.89 1.78
C GLU A 201 -8.02 8.50 2.94
N ALA A 202 -8.76 7.39 2.82
CA ALA A 202 -9.71 6.94 3.85
C ALA A 202 -9.08 5.99 4.88
N LEU A 203 -7.94 5.38 4.53
CA LEU A 203 -7.31 4.33 5.29
C LEU A 203 -6.95 4.73 6.72
N PRO A 204 -6.38 5.93 7.02
CA PRO A 204 -6.04 6.31 8.38
C PRO A 204 -7.26 6.33 9.32
N LEU A 205 -8.36 6.95 8.88
CA LEU A 205 -9.57 7.05 9.69
C LEU A 205 -10.24 5.68 9.88
N PHE A 206 -10.26 4.86 8.82
CA PHE A 206 -10.80 3.51 8.93
C PHE A 206 -9.96 2.65 9.88
N LEU A 207 -8.63 2.65 9.76
CA LEU A 207 -7.75 1.86 10.62
C LEU A 207 -7.84 2.28 12.09
N SER A 208 -7.87 3.59 12.38
CA SER A 208 -8.01 4.05 13.76
C SER A 208 -9.33 3.57 14.37
N GLY A 209 -10.44 3.67 13.62
CA GLY A 209 -11.74 3.18 14.09
C GLY A 209 -11.80 1.66 14.21
N LEU A 210 -11.14 0.94 13.30
CA LEU A 210 -11.07 -0.51 13.27
C LEU A 210 -10.34 -1.09 14.49
N LEU A 211 -9.24 -0.45 14.90
CA LEU A 211 -8.46 -0.86 16.08
C LEU A 211 -9.25 -0.65 17.38
N LEU A 212 -10.01 0.44 17.49
CA LEU A 212 -10.90 0.66 18.64
C LEU A 212 -12.02 -0.40 18.69
N ASN A 213 -12.58 -0.76 17.53
CA ASN A 213 -13.60 -1.80 17.42
C ASN A 213 -13.08 -3.21 17.72
N ALA A 214 -11.77 -3.43 17.82
CA ALA A 214 -11.21 -4.73 18.19
C ALA A 214 -11.53 -5.13 19.63
N LEU A 215 -11.93 -4.18 20.48
CA LEU A 215 -12.49 -4.45 21.81
C LEU A 215 -13.79 -5.28 21.76
N LEU A 216 -14.46 -5.33 20.60
CA LEU A 216 -15.64 -6.16 20.35
C LEU A 216 -15.28 -7.52 19.71
N GLY A 217 -14.01 -7.93 19.79
CA GLY A 217 -13.49 -9.18 19.26
C GLY A 217 -13.62 -9.28 17.73
N PRO A 218 -14.33 -10.28 17.18
CA PRO A 218 -14.35 -10.56 15.74
C PRO A 218 -15.03 -9.48 14.89
N ALA A 219 -15.73 -8.51 15.50
CA ALA A 219 -16.35 -7.40 14.79
C ALA A 219 -15.36 -6.62 13.92
N ALA A 220 -14.15 -6.36 14.44
CA ALA A 220 -13.09 -5.70 13.67
C ALA A 220 -12.72 -6.51 12.41
N LEU A 221 -12.60 -7.84 12.51
CA LEU A 221 -12.29 -8.68 11.36
C LEU A 221 -13.41 -8.65 10.31
N ILE A 222 -14.67 -8.69 10.74
CA ILE A 222 -15.83 -8.63 9.84
C ILE A 222 -15.80 -7.33 9.03
N LEU A 223 -15.59 -6.19 9.69
CA LEU A 223 -15.49 -4.88 9.04
C LEU A 223 -14.30 -4.82 8.07
N ALA A 224 -13.15 -5.37 8.45
CA ALA A 224 -11.97 -5.44 7.60
C ALA A 224 -12.23 -6.24 6.31
N VAL A 225 -12.88 -7.41 6.42
CA VAL A 225 -13.22 -8.26 5.26
C VAL A 225 -14.21 -7.57 4.34
N LEU A 226 -15.25 -6.94 4.90
CA LEU A 226 -16.23 -6.20 4.10
C LEU A 226 -15.58 -5.01 3.39
N ASN A 227 -14.75 -4.23 4.10
CA ASN A 227 -14.01 -3.11 3.51
C ASN A 227 -13.06 -3.60 2.42
N ALA A 228 -12.28 -4.65 2.68
CA ALA A 228 -11.35 -5.24 1.73
C ALA A 228 -12.04 -5.68 0.43
N SER A 229 -13.19 -6.34 0.56
CA SER A 229 -14.03 -6.77 -0.57
C SER A 229 -14.54 -5.57 -1.36
N GLY A 230 -15.11 -4.57 -0.67
CA GLY A 230 -15.62 -3.35 -1.28
C GLY A 230 -14.53 -2.56 -2.01
N ARG A 231 -13.37 -2.35 -1.38
CA ARG A 231 -12.22 -1.61 -1.94
C ARG A 231 -11.66 -2.28 -3.19
N ARG A 232 -11.57 -3.62 -3.20
CA ARG A 232 -11.17 -4.38 -4.40
C ARG A 232 -12.19 -4.26 -5.54
N ALA A 233 -13.48 -4.40 -5.22
CA ALA A 233 -14.56 -4.26 -6.19
C ALA A 233 -14.61 -2.84 -6.79
N PHE A 234 -14.49 -1.81 -5.94
CA PHE A 234 -14.38 -0.40 -6.34
C PHE A 234 -13.21 -0.18 -7.28
N ALA A 235 -11.99 -0.61 -6.89
CA ALA A 235 -10.79 -0.38 -7.68
C ALA A 235 -10.88 -1.02 -9.08
N ARG A 236 -11.40 -2.26 -9.16
CA ARG A 236 -11.61 -2.94 -10.44
C ARG A 236 -12.62 -2.20 -11.31
N ALA A 237 -13.81 -1.92 -10.77
CA ALA A 237 -14.87 -1.25 -11.51
C ALA A 237 -14.46 0.16 -11.95
N TYR A 238 -13.73 0.89 -11.10
CA TYR A 238 -13.25 2.23 -11.43
C TYR A 238 -12.17 2.20 -12.52
N THR A 239 -11.29 1.19 -12.52
CA THR A 239 -10.33 0.99 -13.61
C THR A 239 -11.05 0.86 -14.95
N ASP A 240 -12.15 0.10 -14.96
CA ASP A 240 -12.91 -0.16 -16.18
C ASP A 240 -13.70 1.07 -16.65
N SER A 241 -14.43 1.75 -15.77
CA SER A 241 -15.16 2.97 -16.13
C SER A 241 -15.37 3.94 -14.96
N LEU A 242 -15.60 5.21 -15.29
CA LEU A 242 -15.89 6.25 -14.28
C LEU A 242 -17.24 5.99 -13.57
N GLU A 243 -18.25 5.56 -14.32
CA GLU A 243 -19.62 5.35 -13.85
C GLU A 243 -19.76 4.02 -13.07
N GLY A 244 -19.02 2.98 -13.48
CA GLY A 244 -19.10 1.65 -12.87
C GLY A 244 -18.63 1.58 -11.41
N ARG A 245 -17.92 2.60 -10.93
CA ARG A 245 -17.35 2.62 -9.57
C ARG A 245 -18.39 2.71 -8.45
N GLY A 246 -19.59 3.23 -8.72
CA GLY A 246 -20.57 3.58 -7.69
C GLY A 246 -20.97 2.42 -6.78
N GLY A 247 -21.28 1.25 -7.35
CA GLY A 247 -21.66 0.08 -6.57
C GLY A 247 -20.52 -0.46 -5.69
N GLY A 248 -19.29 -0.45 -6.21
CA GLY A 248 -18.11 -0.81 -5.42
C GLY A 248 -17.80 0.20 -4.31
N PHE A 249 -18.01 1.49 -4.59
CA PHE A 249 -17.79 2.57 -3.63
C PHE A 249 -18.69 2.43 -2.40
N VAL A 250 -19.99 2.22 -2.60
CA VAL A 250 -20.94 2.00 -1.49
C VAL A 250 -20.52 0.81 -0.62
N ARG A 251 -20.12 -0.30 -1.24
CA ARG A 251 -19.61 -1.48 -0.50
C ARG A 251 -18.32 -1.20 0.26
N ALA A 252 -17.47 -0.31 -0.25
CA ALA A 252 -16.21 0.06 0.39
C ALA A 252 -16.42 0.98 1.62
N VAL A 253 -17.31 1.98 1.49
CA VAL A 253 -17.52 2.99 2.53
C VAL A 253 -18.50 2.55 3.62
N ALA A 254 -19.42 1.63 3.34
CA ALA A 254 -20.39 1.17 4.34
C ALA A 254 -19.70 0.60 5.60
N PRO A 255 -18.69 -0.29 5.52
CA PRO A 255 -17.94 -0.75 6.68
C PRO A 255 -17.20 0.37 7.42
N GLU A 256 -16.80 1.45 6.74
CA GLU A 256 -16.14 2.61 7.34
C GLU A 256 -17.13 3.40 8.20
N HIS A 257 -18.34 3.62 7.69
CA HIS A 257 -19.41 4.27 8.44
C HIS A 257 -19.94 3.39 9.58
N VAL A 258 -20.07 2.08 9.37
CA VAL A 258 -20.43 1.14 10.46
C VAL A 258 -19.35 1.16 11.54
N SER A 259 -18.06 1.18 11.16
CA SER A 259 -16.95 1.30 12.09
C SER A 259 -17.04 2.58 12.93
N ALA A 260 -17.35 3.72 12.29
CA ALA A 260 -17.53 4.99 13.00
C ALA A 260 -18.76 4.96 13.94
N ALA A 261 -19.88 4.39 13.49
CA ALA A 261 -21.09 4.26 14.30
C ALA A 261 -20.89 3.34 15.50
N LEU A 262 -20.17 2.23 15.34
CA LEU A 262 -19.81 1.34 16.45
C LEU A 262 -18.95 2.06 17.48
N ASN A 263 -17.98 2.86 17.06
CA ASN A 263 -17.18 3.66 17.98
C ASN A 263 -18.04 4.67 18.76
N LEU A 264 -19.05 5.27 18.14
CA LEU A 264 -20.01 6.12 18.84
C LEU A 264 -20.84 5.33 19.87
N VAL A 265 -21.30 4.13 19.52
CA VAL A 265 -22.03 3.24 20.45
C VAL A 265 -21.13 2.82 21.62
N ILE A 266 -19.89 2.43 21.36
CA ILE A 266 -18.91 2.08 22.40
C ILE A 266 -18.68 3.27 23.33
N ALA A 267 -18.46 4.47 22.77
CA ALA A 267 -18.29 5.68 23.56
C ALA A 267 -19.53 5.95 24.42
N ALA A 268 -20.73 5.84 23.86
CA ALA A 268 -21.98 6.00 24.60
C ALA A 268 -22.11 4.98 25.75
N LEU A 269 -21.73 3.71 25.53
CA LEU A 269 -21.77 2.68 26.58
C LEU A 269 -20.72 2.91 27.68
N ILE A 270 -19.57 3.48 27.34
CA ILE A 270 -18.50 3.81 28.31
C ILE A 270 -18.92 5.01 29.17
N PHE A 271 -19.51 6.04 28.56
CA PHE A 271 -19.83 7.30 29.24
C PHE A 271 -21.27 7.38 29.77
N ALA A 272 -22.17 6.48 29.36
CA ALA A 272 -23.49 6.40 29.94
C ALA A 272 -23.34 6.09 31.44
N PRO A 273 -24.11 6.78 32.31
CA PRO A 273 -24.30 6.32 33.67
C PRO A 273 -24.71 4.84 33.59
N ARG A 274 -24.06 3.97 34.35
CA ARG A 274 -24.54 2.59 34.52
C ARG A 274 -25.91 2.68 35.17
N PHE A 275 -26.96 2.84 34.36
CA PHE A 275 -28.29 2.43 34.76
C PHE A 275 -28.15 0.96 35.12
N ASP A 276 -28.77 0.51 36.21
CA ASP A 276 -28.81 -0.89 36.68
C ASP A 276 -29.56 -1.78 35.66
N ILE A 277 -29.05 -1.81 34.43
CA ILE A 277 -29.39 -2.76 33.40
C ILE A 277 -28.51 -3.94 33.72
N ASP A 278 -29.14 -4.99 34.21
CA ASP A 278 -28.54 -6.30 34.45
C ASP A 278 -28.09 -6.84 33.09
N VAL A 279 -26.91 -6.41 32.63
CA VAL A 279 -26.31 -6.93 31.39
C VAL A 279 -25.99 -8.38 31.69
N PRO A 280 -26.70 -9.36 31.07
CA PRO A 280 -26.46 -10.76 31.38
C PRO A 280 -24.98 -11.04 31.14
N ALA A 281 -24.35 -11.71 32.10
CA ALA A 281 -22.96 -12.09 32.00
C ALA A 281 -22.72 -12.70 30.62
N PRO A 282 -21.67 -12.27 29.89
CA PRO A 282 -21.40 -12.82 28.58
C PRO A 282 -21.37 -14.35 28.71
N PRO A 283 -22.00 -15.09 27.77
CA PRO A 283 -21.94 -16.54 27.80
C PRO A 283 -20.47 -16.91 27.89
N LYS A 284 -20.12 -17.72 28.90
CA LYS A 284 -18.76 -18.26 29.04
C LYS A 284 -18.46 -18.98 27.73
N PHE A 285 -17.69 -18.34 26.84
CA PHE A 285 -17.11 -19.06 25.73
C PHE A 285 -16.24 -20.13 26.38
N LEU A 286 -16.58 -21.38 26.04
CA LEU A 286 -16.05 -22.61 26.66
C LEU A 286 -14.51 -22.61 26.69
N PRO A 287 -13.91 -23.28 27.69
CA PRO A 287 -12.47 -23.27 27.97
C PRO A 287 -11.60 -23.73 26.79
#